data_AF-A0A2E5JFX6-F1
#
_entry.id   AF-A0A2E5JFX6-F1
#
_cell.length_a   1.000
_cell.length_b   1.000
_cell.length_c   1.000
_cell.angle_alpha   90.00
_cell.angle_beta   90.00
_cell.angle_gamma   90.00
#
_symmetry.space_group_name_H-M   'P 1'
#
loop_
_entity.id
_entity.type
_entity.pdbx_description
1 polymer ?
#
loop_
_entity_poly.entity_id
_entity_poly.type
_entity_poly.pdbx_seq_one_letter_code
_entity_poly.pdbx_strand_id
1 'polypeptide(L)'
;MKVKPAPFNSRALLRSQDGQLTVFLAIGLTIFLTMTAFIINIGLFVKAKINLQNATDAAAWSGAAVQARQLSQIAYLNYEIRNVYKEWMFKYYVLGNLGHARRMGTGPFGLGDFRLRPAGGLSSGTNFDRYNIPSVCVHAGTGTNDICLSSFIPGLPRFETIDLPNITSESQQFIDKISSKKSDDCSYRSSINFATALIWTYGTGANITTSDLPALTNGRLGAWPAAFLLGARVRTLEAMVNRPPVEEICLGNCANTIGTLDPNFVANERPIKAFMAAYRNFSGGAFKEVDAGDEGMDETSASFVLEELSPQPL
;
A
#
# COMPACT_ATOMS: atom_id res chain seq x y z
N MET A 1 -49.81 121.77 -13.34
CA MET A 1 -49.94 120.30 -13.48
C MET A 1 -48.61 119.67 -13.11
N LYS A 2 -48.49 119.06 -11.92
CA LYS A 2 -47.29 118.35 -11.47
C LYS A 2 -47.51 116.85 -11.68
N VAL A 3 -46.72 116.25 -12.57
CA VAL A 3 -46.69 114.80 -12.79
C VAL A 3 -45.81 114.18 -11.71
N LYS A 4 -46.37 113.25 -10.92
CA LYS A 4 -45.60 112.43 -9.96
C LYS A 4 -44.91 111.29 -10.74
N PRO A 5 -43.60 111.06 -10.57
CA PRO A 5 -42.97 109.84 -11.05
C PRO A 5 -43.27 108.68 -10.08
N ALA A 6 -43.64 107.53 -10.62
CA ALA A 6 -43.78 106.29 -9.88
C ALA A 6 -42.38 105.77 -9.46
N PRO A 7 -42.20 105.22 -8.25
CA PRO A 7 -40.94 104.62 -7.86
C PRO A 7 -40.77 103.28 -8.57
N PHE A 8 -39.67 103.15 -9.32
CA PHE A 8 -39.19 101.87 -9.84
C PHE A 8 -38.81 100.99 -8.65
N ASN A 9 -39.68 100.03 -8.32
CA ASN A 9 -39.42 99.06 -7.27
C ASN A 9 -38.45 98.02 -7.84
N SER A 10 -37.14 98.27 -7.68
CA SER A 10 -36.12 97.25 -7.88
C SER A 10 -36.40 96.14 -6.86
N ARG A 11 -37.03 95.06 -7.32
CA ARG A 11 -37.04 93.79 -6.58
C ARG A 11 -35.58 93.42 -6.34
N ALA A 12 -35.10 93.71 -5.14
CA ALA A 12 -33.87 93.16 -4.63
C ALA A 12 -34.07 91.64 -4.64
N LEU A 13 -33.45 90.99 -5.61
CA LEU A 13 -33.20 89.55 -5.58
C LEU A 13 -32.30 89.33 -4.35
N LEU A 14 -32.93 89.13 -3.19
CA LEU A 14 -32.27 88.67 -1.97
C LEU A 14 -31.69 87.30 -2.30
N ARG A 15 -30.44 87.29 -2.75
CA ARG A 15 -29.64 86.11 -3.02
C ARG A 15 -29.28 85.50 -1.67
N SER A 16 -30.22 84.74 -1.07
CA SER A 16 -29.97 83.97 0.14
C SER A 16 -28.91 82.92 -0.16
N GLN A 17 -27.74 83.04 0.48
CA GLN A 17 -26.64 82.07 0.42
C GLN A 17 -26.69 81.05 1.57
N ASP A 18 -27.73 81.12 2.41
CA ASP A 18 -27.82 80.34 3.66
C ASP A 18 -27.98 78.84 3.42
N GLY A 19 -28.35 78.43 2.20
CA GLY A 19 -28.46 77.02 1.78
C GLY A 19 -27.19 76.42 1.15
N GLN A 20 -26.19 77.24 0.81
CA GLN A 20 -25.01 76.75 0.08
C GLN A 20 -24.10 75.89 0.96
N LEU A 21 -23.98 76.24 2.24
CA LEU A 21 -23.22 75.47 3.23
C LEU A 21 -23.88 74.11 3.52
N THR A 22 -25.20 74.07 3.64
CA THR A 22 -25.95 72.82 3.89
C THR A 22 -25.92 71.89 2.70
N VAL A 23 -26.00 72.40 1.47
CA VAL A 23 -25.84 71.59 0.25
C VAL A 23 -24.42 71.03 0.14
N PHE A 24 -23.39 71.85 0.41
CA PHE A 24 -22.01 71.38 0.42
C PHE A 24 -21.76 70.31 1.47
N LEU A 25 -22.29 70.50 2.69
CA LEU A 25 -22.16 69.52 3.78
C LEU A 25 -22.93 68.23 3.50
N ALA A 26 -24.12 68.31 2.89
CA ALA A 26 -24.89 67.13 2.50
C ALA A 26 -24.19 66.30 1.42
N ILE A 27 -23.59 66.94 0.41
CA ILE A 27 -22.83 66.25 -0.63
C ILE A 27 -21.53 65.66 -0.06
N GLY A 28 -20.81 66.40 0.79
CA GLY A 28 -19.60 65.90 1.45
C GLY A 28 -19.85 64.68 2.34
N LEU A 29 -20.92 64.73 3.14
CA LEU A 29 -21.30 63.64 4.04
C LEU A 29 -21.79 62.40 3.29
N THR A 30 -22.54 62.58 2.19
CA THR A 30 -22.97 61.45 1.35
C THR A 30 -21.82 60.77 0.63
N ILE A 31 -20.82 61.52 0.13
CA ILE A 31 -19.60 60.94 -0.45
C ILE A 31 -18.81 60.18 0.62
N PHE A 32 -18.66 60.73 1.83
CA PHE A 32 -17.94 60.07 2.92
C PHE A 32 -18.63 58.76 3.36
N LEU A 33 -19.96 58.78 3.51
CA LEU A 33 -20.73 57.60 3.89
C LEU A 33 -20.69 56.51 2.81
N THR A 34 -20.82 56.87 1.54
CA THR A 34 -20.76 55.90 0.43
C THR A 34 -19.37 55.29 0.28
N MET A 35 -18.30 56.08 0.44
CA MET A 35 -16.93 55.56 0.41
C MET A 35 -16.65 54.64 1.61
N THR A 36 -17.15 54.99 2.81
CA THR A 36 -17.02 54.12 3.99
C THR A 36 -17.78 52.81 3.80
N ALA A 37 -19.02 52.85 3.31
CA ALA A 37 -19.81 51.65 3.02
C ALA A 37 -19.13 50.75 1.97
N PHE A 38 -18.52 51.35 0.95
CA PHE A 38 -17.76 50.61 -0.06
C PHE A 38 -16.53 49.91 0.52
N ILE A 39 -15.75 50.58 1.37
CA ILE A 39 -14.58 49.99 2.04
C ILE A 39 -15.01 48.81 2.92
N ILE A 40 -16.12 48.95 3.67
CA ILE A 40 -16.65 47.86 4.51
C ILE A 40 -17.08 46.67 3.65
N ASN A 41 -17.82 46.90 2.57
CA ASN A 41 -18.28 45.84 1.67
C ASN A 41 -17.11 45.08 1.02
N ILE A 42 -16.07 45.79 0.56
CA ILE A 42 -14.86 45.16 0.03
C ILE A 42 -14.12 44.39 1.14
N GLY A 43 -14.01 44.97 2.34
CA GLY A 43 -13.35 44.31 3.47
C GLY A 43 -14.00 42.97 3.82
N LEU A 44 -15.33 42.92 3.85
CA LEU A 44 -16.10 41.69 4.07
C LEU A 44 -15.88 40.67 2.93
N PHE A 45 -15.91 41.12 1.67
CA PHE A 45 -15.68 40.25 0.51
C PHE A 45 -14.25 39.64 0.49
N VAL A 46 -13.23 40.45 0.77
CA VAL A 46 -11.83 39.98 0.81
C VAL A 46 -11.63 39.00 1.96
N LYS A 47 -12.22 39.24 3.14
CA LYS A 47 -12.18 38.29 4.26
C LYS A 47 -12.81 36.95 3.90
N ALA A 48 -13.99 36.96 3.28
CA ALA A 48 -14.67 35.75 2.85
C ALA A 48 -13.82 34.95 1.84
N LYS A 49 -13.17 35.64 0.90
CA LYS A 49 -12.27 35.01 -0.09
C LYS A 49 -11.06 34.33 0.55
N ILE A 50 -10.39 34.98 1.50
CA ILE A 50 -9.22 34.41 2.19
C ILE A 50 -9.64 33.16 2.99
N ASN A 51 -10.79 33.21 3.67
CA ASN A 51 -11.30 32.05 4.42
C ASN A 51 -11.62 30.87 3.50
N LEU A 52 -12.20 31.10 2.32
CA LEU A 52 -12.48 30.05 1.34
C LEU A 52 -11.19 29.41 0.82
N GLN A 53 -10.15 30.20 0.55
CA GLN A 53 -8.84 29.69 0.14
C GLN A 53 -8.23 28.79 1.22
N ASN A 54 -8.19 29.26 2.47
CA ASN A 54 -7.69 28.47 3.59
C ASN A 54 -8.49 27.16 3.80
N ALA A 55 -9.81 27.22 3.62
CA ALA A 55 -10.68 26.04 3.71
C ALA A 55 -10.37 25.03 2.60
N THR A 56 -10.19 25.50 1.36
CA THR A 56 -9.85 24.66 0.20
C THR A 56 -8.48 24.00 0.39
N ASP A 57 -7.48 24.77 0.83
CA ASP A 57 -6.13 24.26 1.10
C ASP A 57 -6.13 23.22 2.23
N ALA A 58 -6.90 23.45 3.30
CA ALA A 58 -7.07 22.48 4.38
C ALA A 58 -7.77 21.20 3.92
N ALA A 59 -8.78 21.31 3.04
CA ALA A 59 -9.47 20.18 2.44
C ALA A 59 -8.48 19.31 1.62
N ALA A 60 -7.72 19.96 0.73
CA ALA A 60 -6.75 19.30 -0.12
C ALA A 60 -5.64 18.63 0.71
N TRP A 61 -5.12 19.32 1.72
CA TRP A 61 -4.04 18.79 2.56
C TRP A 61 -4.48 17.59 3.40
N SER A 62 -5.67 17.65 4.00
CA SER A 62 -6.20 16.54 4.81
C SER A 62 -6.58 15.32 3.95
N GLY A 63 -7.15 15.52 2.76
CA GLY A 63 -7.41 14.44 1.80
C GLY A 63 -6.13 13.76 1.32
N ALA A 64 -5.12 14.55 0.94
CA ALA A 64 -3.81 14.06 0.52
C ALA A 64 -3.08 13.33 1.65
N ALA A 65 -3.19 13.80 2.90
CA ALA A 65 -2.57 13.15 4.05
C ALA A 65 -3.13 11.74 4.30
N VAL A 66 -4.44 11.53 4.11
CA VAL A 66 -5.05 10.19 4.21
C VAL A 66 -4.52 9.28 3.11
N GLN A 67 -4.50 9.75 1.86
CA GLN A 67 -3.95 8.97 0.75
C GLN A 67 -2.47 8.61 0.96
N ALA A 68 -1.65 9.58 1.40
CA ALA A 68 -0.23 9.35 1.68
C ALA A 68 0.00 8.31 2.79
N ARG A 69 -0.85 8.30 3.82
CA ARG A 69 -0.82 7.27 4.86
C ARG A 69 -1.10 5.87 4.28
N GLN A 70 -2.12 5.74 3.45
CA GLN A 70 -2.45 4.45 2.84
C GLN A 70 -1.34 3.97 1.88
N LEU A 71 -0.77 4.87 1.08
CA LEU A 71 0.39 4.56 0.22
C LEU A 71 1.62 4.12 1.02
N SER A 72 1.84 4.71 2.19
CA SER A 72 2.93 4.29 3.10
C SER A 72 2.70 2.88 3.64
N GLN A 73 1.45 2.51 3.95
CA GLN A 73 1.11 1.14 4.35
C GLN A 73 1.29 0.15 3.21
N ILE A 74 0.88 0.51 1.98
CA ILE A 74 1.11 -0.31 0.79
C ILE A 74 2.62 -0.53 0.57
N ALA A 75 3.44 0.51 0.71
CA ALA A 75 4.89 0.41 0.60
C ALA A 75 5.49 -0.56 1.63
N TYR A 76 5.01 -0.53 2.88
CA TYR A 76 5.44 -1.46 3.92
C TYR A 76 5.07 -2.91 3.56
N LEU A 77 3.84 -3.16 3.11
CA LEU A 77 3.41 -4.51 2.72
C LEU A 77 4.20 -5.03 1.52
N ASN A 78 4.49 -4.17 0.53
CA ASN A 78 5.34 -4.52 -0.62
C ASN A 78 6.77 -4.89 -0.19
N TYR A 79 7.33 -4.16 0.78
CA TYR A 79 8.60 -4.50 1.39
C TYR A 79 8.54 -5.87 2.09
N GLU A 80 7.45 -6.16 2.81
CA GLU A 80 7.28 -7.44 3.49
C GLU A 80 7.13 -8.62 2.52
N ILE A 81 6.36 -8.47 1.45
CA ILE A 81 6.22 -9.47 0.37
C ILE A 81 7.59 -9.80 -0.22
N ARG A 82 8.40 -8.79 -0.49
CA ARG A 82 9.76 -8.96 -1.01
C ARG A 82 10.65 -9.73 -0.03
N ASN A 83 10.54 -9.46 1.27
CA ASN A 83 11.31 -10.17 2.28
C ASN A 83 10.90 -11.64 2.40
N VAL A 84 9.59 -11.94 2.36
CA VAL A 84 9.09 -13.32 2.33
C VAL A 84 9.64 -14.07 1.12
N TYR A 85 9.59 -13.45 -0.06
CA TYR A 85 10.13 -14.05 -1.29
C TYR A 85 11.64 -14.31 -1.18
N LYS A 86 12.40 -13.35 -0.66
CA LYS A 86 13.86 -13.49 -0.49
C LYS A 86 14.22 -14.60 0.49
N GLU A 87 13.54 -14.67 1.63
CA GLU A 87 13.78 -15.71 2.63
C GLU A 87 13.46 -17.09 2.06
N TRP A 88 12.34 -17.21 1.34
CA TRP A 88 11.98 -18.46 0.66
C TRP A 88 13.01 -18.87 -0.40
N MET A 89 13.47 -17.92 -1.23
CA MET A 89 14.51 -18.19 -2.22
C MET A 89 15.84 -18.57 -1.59
N PHE A 90 16.22 -17.95 -0.48
CA PHE A 90 17.42 -18.34 0.25
C PHE A 90 17.30 -19.77 0.80
N LYS A 91 16.17 -20.10 1.43
CA LYS A 91 15.89 -21.46 1.91
C LYS A 91 15.94 -22.48 0.78
N TYR A 92 15.26 -22.20 -0.33
CA TYR A 92 15.16 -23.10 -1.47
C TYR A 92 16.48 -23.29 -2.23
N TYR A 93 17.15 -22.20 -2.62
CA TYR A 93 18.37 -22.26 -3.44
C TYR A 93 19.63 -22.53 -2.62
N VAL A 94 19.74 -22.00 -1.40
CA VAL A 94 20.98 -22.10 -0.60
C VAL A 94 20.87 -23.24 0.40
N LEU A 95 19.93 -23.17 1.35
CA LEU A 95 19.84 -24.19 2.41
C LEU A 95 19.43 -25.55 1.86
N GLY A 96 18.49 -25.58 0.92
CA GLY A 96 18.06 -26.79 0.24
C GLY A 96 19.15 -27.46 -0.60
N ASN A 97 20.21 -26.75 -0.97
CA ASN A 97 21.32 -27.29 -1.77
C ASN A 97 22.66 -27.28 -1.01
N LEU A 98 22.65 -27.20 0.32
CA LEU A 98 23.89 -27.22 1.12
C LEU A 98 24.71 -28.50 0.92
N GLY A 99 24.02 -29.64 0.73
CA GLY A 99 24.64 -30.94 0.44
C GLY A 99 25.16 -31.07 -0.99
N HIS A 100 24.82 -30.13 -1.89
CA HIS A 100 25.16 -30.18 -3.30
C HIS A 100 26.61 -29.74 -3.55
N ALA A 101 27.43 -30.61 -4.13
CA ALA A 101 28.84 -30.32 -4.41
C ALA A 101 29.05 -29.14 -5.38
N ARG A 102 28.07 -28.90 -6.28
CA ARG A 102 28.10 -27.81 -7.28
C ARG A 102 27.16 -26.62 -6.99
N ARG A 103 27.12 -26.20 -5.72
CA ARG A 103 26.35 -25.03 -5.24
C ARG A 103 26.77 -23.69 -5.88
N MET A 104 26.00 -22.63 -5.64
CA MET A 104 26.32 -21.28 -6.16
C MET A 104 27.80 -20.93 -5.96
N GLY A 105 28.46 -20.43 -7.01
CA GLY A 105 29.89 -20.08 -7.00
C GLY A 105 30.85 -21.19 -7.46
N THR A 106 30.38 -22.42 -7.72
CA THR A 106 31.25 -23.56 -8.07
C THR A 106 31.07 -24.10 -9.50
N GLY A 107 30.09 -23.61 -10.24
CA GLY A 107 29.88 -23.96 -11.65
C GLY A 107 30.65 -23.05 -12.62
N PRO A 108 30.57 -23.33 -13.94
CA PRO A 108 31.16 -22.48 -14.97
C PRO A 108 30.68 -21.03 -14.81
N PHE A 109 31.60 -20.07 -14.87
CA PHE A 109 31.33 -18.64 -14.69
C PHE A 109 30.83 -18.23 -13.29
N GLY A 110 31.03 -19.06 -12.26
CA GLY A 110 30.60 -18.76 -10.88
C GLY A 110 29.10 -18.94 -10.65
N LEU A 111 28.38 -19.51 -11.61
CA LEU A 111 26.96 -19.86 -11.48
C LEU A 111 26.79 -21.19 -10.72
N GLY A 112 25.65 -21.37 -10.05
CA GLY A 112 25.27 -22.68 -9.48
C GLY A 112 24.79 -23.64 -10.57
N ASP A 113 25.26 -24.89 -10.53
CA ASP A 113 24.79 -25.99 -11.38
C ASP A 113 24.00 -26.95 -10.48
N PHE A 114 22.68 -26.86 -10.48
CA PHE A 114 21.75 -27.71 -9.74
C PHE A 114 21.25 -28.90 -10.55
N ARG A 115 21.79 -29.12 -11.76
CA ARG A 115 21.30 -30.16 -12.65
C ARG A 115 21.62 -31.55 -12.07
N LEU A 116 20.58 -32.33 -11.87
CA LEU A 116 20.68 -33.74 -11.56
C LEU A 116 21.31 -34.48 -12.75
N ARG A 117 22.23 -35.40 -12.47
CA ARG A 117 22.99 -36.21 -13.44
C ARG A 117 22.77 -37.71 -13.17
N PRO A 118 23.07 -38.60 -14.12
CA PRO A 118 23.11 -40.04 -13.85
C PRO A 118 24.12 -40.34 -12.74
N ALA A 119 23.77 -41.24 -11.81
CA ALA A 119 24.70 -41.66 -10.77
C ALA A 119 25.92 -42.39 -11.36
N GLY A 120 27.09 -42.22 -10.73
CA GLY A 120 28.34 -42.88 -11.13
C GLY A 120 29.22 -42.09 -12.10
N GLY A 121 28.96 -40.81 -12.34
CA GLY A 121 29.85 -39.96 -13.16
C GLY A 121 29.94 -40.35 -14.63
N LEU A 122 29.11 -41.31 -15.09
CA LEU A 122 29.01 -41.68 -16.50
C LEU A 122 28.33 -40.54 -17.26
N SER A 123 29.17 -39.65 -17.76
CA SER A 123 28.88 -38.49 -18.62
C SER A 123 28.23 -38.84 -19.97
N SER A 124 27.77 -40.08 -20.17
CA SER A 124 27.27 -40.59 -21.44
C SER A 124 25.75 -40.71 -21.51
N GLY A 125 25.02 -40.43 -20.43
CA GLY A 125 23.55 -40.48 -20.43
C GLY A 125 22.92 -39.15 -20.87
N THR A 126 21.99 -39.19 -21.82
CA THR A 126 21.10 -38.05 -22.19
C THR A 126 20.12 -37.67 -21.07
N ASN A 127 20.10 -38.41 -19.97
CA ASN A 127 19.17 -38.25 -18.86
C ASN A 127 19.79 -37.32 -17.80
N PHE A 128 19.62 -36.01 -18.00
CA PHE A 128 19.99 -34.97 -17.05
C PHE A 128 18.84 -33.98 -16.90
N ASP A 129 18.78 -33.26 -15.77
CA ASP A 129 17.80 -32.18 -15.63
C ASP A 129 18.14 -31.03 -16.59
N ARG A 130 17.28 -30.82 -17.59
CA ARG A 130 17.42 -29.76 -18.60
C ARG A 130 17.17 -28.37 -18.02
N TYR A 131 16.34 -28.27 -16.98
CA TYR A 131 15.79 -27.01 -16.50
C TYR A 131 16.59 -26.40 -15.34
N ASN A 132 17.59 -27.11 -14.80
CA ASN A 132 18.43 -26.64 -13.69
C ASN A 132 17.58 -26.16 -12.50
N ILE A 133 16.52 -26.90 -12.20
CA ILE A 133 15.59 -26.56 -11.13
C ILE A 133 16.25 -27.02 -9.83
N PRO A 134 16.43 -26.13 -8.84
CA PRO A 134 16.97 -26.55 -7.56
C PRO A 134 16.05 -27.59 -6.96
N SER A 135 16.60 -28.71 -6.48
CA SER A 135 15.88 -29.66 -5.66
C SER A 135 16.28 -29.48 -4.20
N VAL A 136 15.33 -29.54 -3.27
CA VAL A 136 15.67 -29.60 -1.84
C VAL A 136 16.32 -30.96 -1.59
N CYS A 137 17.61 -30.96 -1.23
CA CYS A 137 18.34 -32.13 -0.82
C CYS A 137 19.17 -31.86 0.45
N VAL A 138 18.66 -32.39 1.54
CA VAL A 138 19.27 -32.32 2.86
C VAL A 138 20.12 -33.58 3.05
N HIS A 139 21.41 -33.47 2.72
CA HIS A 139 22.38 -34.53 2.96
C HIS A 139 23.59 -33.98 3.71
N ALA A 140 23.90 -34.57 4.88
CA ALA A 140 25.03 -34.20 5.72
C ALA A 140 26.32 -35.00 5.39
N GLY A 141 26.42 -35.57 4.18
CA GLY A 141 27.56 -36.37 3.74
C GLY A 141 28.62 -35.56 3.01
N THR A 142 29.89 -35.93 3.20
CA THR A 142 31.05 -35.24 2.62
C THR A 142 31.39 -35.77 1.22
N GLY A 143 31.22 -34.91 0.21
CA GLY A 143 32.15 -34.69 -0.92
C GLY A 143 32.30 -35.72 -2.04
N THR A 144 32.12 -37.03 -1.84
CA THR A 144 32.47 -38.04 -2.88
C THR A 144 31.31 -38.86 -3.41
N ASN A 145 30.24 -39.04 -2.63
CA ASN A 145 29.02 -39.75 -3.06
C ASN A 145 27.79 -38.87 -2.84
N ASP A 146 27.75 -37.73 -3.54
CA ASP A 146 26.64 -36.80 -3.45
C ASP A 146 25.39 -37.38 -4.13
N ILE A 147 24.54 -38.01 -3.33
CA ILE A 147 23.24 -38.51 -3.76
C ILE A 147 22.32 -37.38 -4.23
N CYS A 148 22.55 -36.14 -3.80
CA CYS A 148 21.76 -34.97 -4.21
C CYS A 148 22.00 -34.57 -5.67
N LEU A 149 23.09 -35.04 -6.27
CA LEU A 149 23.41 -34.84 -7.67
C LEU A 149 22.83 -35.94 -8.57
N SER A 150 22.27 -37.00 -8.01
CA SER A 150 21.86 -38.19 -8.75
C SER A 150 20.38 -38.13 -9.14
N SER A 151 20.10 -38.19 -10.44
CA SER A 151 18.75 -38.27 -11.04
C SER A 151 18.05 -39.62 -10.78
N PHE A 152 18.83 -40.68 -10.59
CA PHE A 152 18.35 -42.01 -10.20
C PHE A 152 19.41 -42.72 -9.37
N ILE A 153 18.98 -43.61 -8.48
CA ILE A 153 19.88 -44.45 -7.69
C ILE A 153 20.16 -45.72 -8.51
N PRO A 154 21.42 -46.01 -8.87
CA PRO A 154 21.74 -47.20 -9.63
C PRO A 154 21.58 -48.42 -8.71
N GLY A 155 21.10 -49.53 -9.29
CA GLY A 155 21.10 -50.82 -8.61
C GLY A 155 22.51 -51.20 -8.17
N LEU A 156 22.63 -51.94 -7.07
CA LEU A 156 23.92 -52.48 -6.66
C LEU A 156 24.38 -53.47 -7.75
N PRO A 157 25.64 -53.39 -8.23
CA PRO A 157 26.17 -54.40 -9.13
C PRO A 157 26.12 -55.74 -8.41
N ARG A 158 25.45 -56.73 -9.00
CA ARG A 158 25.53 -58.11 -8.51
C ARG A 158 26.93 -58.60 -8.84
N PHE A 159 27.72 -58.95 -7.83
CA PHE A 159 28.99 -59.62 -8.04
C PHE A 159 28.71 -60.94 -8.77
N GLU A 160 29.47 -61.25 -9.82
CA GLU A 160 29.40 -62.57 -10.45
C GLU A 160 29.75 -63.61 -9.38
N THR A 161 28.78 -64.48 -9.08
CA THR A 161 28.96 -65.52 -8.08
C THR A 161 29.96 -66.53 -8.63
N ILE A 162 31.15 -66.59 -8.03
CA ILE A 162 32.04 -67.74 -8.20
C ILE A 162 31.28 -68.95 -7.63
N ASP A 163 31.14 -70.01 -8.43
CA ASP A 163 30.23 -71.13 -8.22
C ASP A 163 30.70 -72.06 -7.07
N LEU A 164 30.67 -71.53 -5.85
CA LEU A 164 30.89 -72.26 -4.60
C LEU A 164 29.54 -72.35 -3.86
N PRO A 165 28.84 -73.50 -3.90
CA PRO A 165 27.43 -73.61 -3.52
C PRO A 165 27.09 -73.27 -2.06
N ASN A 166 28.09 -73.14 -1.17
CA ASN A 166 27.90 -72.76 0.24
C ASN A 166 28.13 -71.26 0.51
N ILE A 167 28.79 -70.54 -0.40
CA ILE A 167 29.13 -69.10 -0.23
C ILE A 167 28.12 -68.22 -0.99
N THR A 168 27.47 -68.77 -2.01
CA THR A 168 26.51 -68.07 -2.86
C THR A 168 25.23 -67.69 -2.12
N SER A 169 24.70 -68.53 -1.23
CA SER A 169 23.49 -68.24 -0.45
C SER A 169 23.68 -67.12 0.58
N GLU A 170 24.81 -67.11 1.30
CA GLU A 170 25.09 -66.08 2.31
C GLU A 170 25.42 -64.72 1.66
N SER A 171 26.14 -64.74 0.54
CA SER A 171 26.47 -63.53 -0.23
C SER A 171 25.21 -62.88 -0.81
N GLN A 172 24.26 -63.68 -1.32
CA GLN A 172 22.99 -63.17 -1.83
C GLN A 172 22.15 -62.52 -0.72
N GLN A 173 22.02 -63.17 0.44
CA GLN A 173 21.30 -62.59 1.58
C GLN A 173 21.93 -61.29 2.10
N PHE A 174 23.26 -61.18 2.06
CA PHE A 174 23.96 -59.94 2.40
C PHE A 174 23.70 -58.82 1.39
N ILE A 175 23.76 -59.13 0.08
CA ILE A 175 23.46 -58.17 -1.01
C ILE A 175 22.01 -57.68 -0.90
N ASP A 176 21.06 -58.57 -0.63
CA ASP A 176 19.65 -58.20 -0.48
C ASP A 176 19.42 -57.30 0.74
N LYS A 177 20.10 -57.56 1.86
CA LYS A 177 20.06 -56.67 3.04
C LYS A 177 20.63 -55.29 2.74
N ILE A 178 21.72 -55.19 1.99
CA ILE A 178 22.29 -53.89 1.59
C ILE A 178 21.33 -53.17 0.64
N SER A 179 20.77 -53.87 -0.34
CA SER A 179 19.82 -53.29 -1.29
C SER A 179 18.58 -52.75 -0.60
N SER A 180 18.02 -53.53 0.34
CA SER A 180 16.88 -53.10 1.15
C SER A 180 17.23 -51.89 2.02
N LYS A 181 18.34 -51.91 2.74
CA LYS A 181 18.75 -50.75 3.58
C LYS A 181 19.05 -49.49 2.77
N LYS A 182 19.62 -49.63 1.57
CA LYS A 182 19.83 -48.51 0.65
C LYS A 182 18.50 -47.92 0.18
N SER A 183 17.54 -48.78 -0.19
CA SER A 183 16.20 -48.35 -0.61
C SER A 183 15.47 -47.62 0.51
N ASP A 184 15.53 -48.15 1.74
CA ASP A 184 14.90 -47.54 2.92
C ASP A 184 15.47 -46.14 3.23
N ASP A 185 16.80 -45.99 3.24
CA ASP A 185 17.46 -44.69 3.49
C ASP A 185 17.11 -43.66 2.40
N CYS A 186 17.09 -44.09 1.14
CA CYS A 186 16.73 -43.21 0.03
C CYS A 186 15.27 -42.75 0.12
N SER A 187 14.34 -43.67 0.40
CA SER A 187 12.92 -43.34 0.58
C SER A 187 12.70 -42.39 1.77
N TYR A 188 13.37 -42.65 2.90
CA TYR A 188 13.31 -41.80 4.08
C TYR A 188 13.81 -40.38 3.79
N ARG A 189 14.96 -40.24 3.13
CA ARG A 189 15.52 -38.92 2.74
C ARG A 189 14.64 -38.18 1.74
N SER A 190 14.08 -38.89 0.75
CA SER A 190 13.12 -38.30 -0.19
C SER A 190 11.90 -37.74 0.54
N SER A 191 11.40 -38.43 1.56
CA SER A 191 10.28 -37.95 2.38
C SER A 191 10.63 -36.68 3.17
N ILE A 192 11.82 -36.60 3.77
CA ILE A 192 12.30 -35.40 4.48
C ILE A 192 12.49 -34.22 3.53
N ASN A 193 13.11 -34.45 2.37
CA ASN A 193 13.34 -33.41 1.37
C ASN A 193 12.03 -32.82 0.85
N PHE A 194 11.06 -33.67 0.56
CA PHE A 194 9.73 -33.25 0.13
C PHE A 194 8.98 -32.52 1.24
N ALA A 195 8.99 -33.05 2.47
CA ALA A 195 8.34 -32.41 3.62
C ALA A 195 8.99 -31.05 3.95
N THR A 196 10.31 -30.91 3.84
CA THR A 196 11.03 -29.65 4.03
C THR A 196 10.61 -28.61 3.00
N ALA A 197 10.53 -29.00 1.71
CA ALA A 197 10.04 -28.12 0.66
C ALA A 197 8.61 -27.64 0.94
N LEU A 198 7.72 -28.56 1.32
CA LEU A 198 6.33 -28.23 1.66
C LEU A 198 6.20 -27.31 2.89
N ILE A 199 7.02 -27.50 3.91
CA ILE A 199 7.06 -26.65 5.10
C ILE A 199 7.50 -25.22 4.74
N TRP A 200 8.52 -25.08 3.89
CA TRP A 200 8.99 -23.76 3.44
C TRP A 200 7.98 -23.05 2.53
N THR A 201 7.36 -23.77 1.60
CA THR A 201 6.43 -23.18 0.64
C THR A 201 5.06 -22.93 1.27
N TYR A 202 4.47 -23.92 1.93
CA TYR A 202 3.07 -23.91 2.36
C TYR A 202 2.90 -23.90 3.88
N GLY A 203 3.95 -24.14 4.66
CA GLY A 203 3.83 -24.26 6.12
C GLY A 203 3.09 -25.53 6.54
N THR A 204 2.84 -26.41 5.58
CA THR A 204 2.20 -27.71 5.76
C THR A 204 3.24 -28.79 5.51
N GLY A 205 3.38 -29.75 6.39
CA GLY A 205 4.28 -30.88 6.20
C GLY A 205 4.27 -31.70 7.47
N ALA A 206 3.95 -32.98 7.32
CA ALA A 206 3.80 -33.91 8.43
C ALA A 206 5.04 -33.94 9.33
N ASN A 207 4.81 -34.29 10.61
CA ASN A 207 5.78 -34.60 11.68
C ASN A 207 7.19 -34.99 11.20
N ILE A 208 8.01 -34.01 10.82
CA ILE A 208 9.46 -34.19 10.81
C ILE A 208 9.84 -34.10 12.29
N THR A 209 10.17 -35.24 12.89
CA THR A 209 10.78 -35.26 14.22
C THR A 209 11.99 -34.35 14.18
N THR A 210 11.98 -33.33 15.04
CA THR A 210 12.92 -32.20 15.10
C THR A 210 14.39 -32.59 15.33
N SER A 211 14.67 -33.88 15.46
CA SER A 211 16.02 -34.44 15.65
C SER A 211 16.93 -34.27 14.45
N ASP A 212 16.39 -34.21 13.23
CA ASP A 212 17.24 -34.39 12.05
C ASP A 212 17.89 -33.08 11.60
N LEU A 213 17.22 -31.92 11.60
CA LEU A 213 17.89 -30.63 11.32
C LEU A 213 17.07 -29.40 11.81
N PRO A 214 17.37 -28.85 13.01
CA PRO A 214 16.73 -27.62 13.53
C PRO A 214 16.91 -26.39 12.64
N ALA A 215 18.00 -26.34 11.87
CA ALA A 215 18.30 -25.24 10.95
C ALA A 215 17.29 -25.10 9.80
N LEU A 216 16.59 -26.17 9.43
CA LEU A 216 15.62 -26.17 8.33
C LEU A 216 14.24 -25.64 8.76
N THR A 217 13.89 -25.77 10.03
CA THR A 217 12.59 -25.31 10.55
C THR A 217 12.66 -23.92 11.20
N ASN A 218 13.84 -23.31 11.28
CA ASN A 218 14.01 -21.98 11.85
C ASN A 218 13.56 -20.87 10.86
N GLY A 219 12.87 -19.86 11.40
CA GLY A 219 12.41 -18.68 10.64
C GLY A 219 10.97 -18.78 10.14
N ARG A 220 10.61 -17.98 9.13
CA ARG A 220 9.24 -17.92 8.59
C ARG A 220 8.95 -19.16 7.74
N LEU A 221 7.84 -19.82 8.03
CA LEU A 221 7.33 -20.97 7.29
C LEU A 221 6.12 -20.56 6.46
N GLY A 222 5.80 -21.30 5.41
CA GLY A 222 4.65 -21.00 4.56
C GLY A 222 4.77 -19.68 3.81
N ALA A 223 5.82 -19.55 3.01
CA ALA A 223 6.05 -18.36 2.19
C ALA A 223 4.86 -18.03 1.28
N TRP A 224 4.19 -19.04 0.73
CA TRP A 224 3.06 -18.87 -0.17
C TRP A 224 1.80 -18.34 0.53
N PRO A 225 1.28 -18.97 1.62
CA PRO A 225 0.19 -18.39 2.40
C PRO A 225 0.50 -16.98 2.90
N ALA A 226 1.72 -16.72 3.36
CA ALA A 226 2.14 -15.40 3.83
C ALA A 226 2.09 -14.36 2.70
N ALA A 227 2.66 -14.67 1.53
CA ALA A 227 2.63 -13.79 0.37
C ALA A 227 1.20 -13.54 -0.13
N PHE A 228 0.35 -14.57 -0.12
CA PHE A 228 -1.06 -14.45 -0.50
C PHE A 228 -1.83 -13.51 0.44
N LEU A 229 -1.67 -13.68 1.76
CA LEU A 229 -2.29 -12.82 2.77
C LEU A 229 -1.85 -11.36 2.60
N LEU A 230 -0.56 -11.13 2.40
CA LEU A 230 -0.01 -9.78 2.20
C LEU A 230 -0.54 -9.16 0.90
N GLY A 231 -0.58 -9.92 -0.20
CA GLY A 231 -1.14 -9.48 -1.47
C GLY A 231 -2.63 -9.13 -1.38
N ALA A 232 -3.41 -9.92 -0.64
CA ALA A 232 -4.81 -9.61 -0.38
C ALA A 232 -4.97 -8.28 0.37
N ARG A 233 -4.13 -8.04 1.40
CA ARG A 233 -4.12 -6.76 2.14
C ARG A 233 -3.75 -5.57 1.26
N VAL A 234 -2.75 -5.71 0.39
CA VAL A 234 -2.37 -4.65 -0.57
C VAL A 234 -3.55 -4.29 -1.46
N ARG A 235 -4.24 -5.28 -2.03
CA ARG A 235 -5.43 -5.04 -2.88
C ARG A 235 -6.56 -4.33 -2.12
N THR A 236 -6.78 -4.68 -0.86
CA THR A 236 -7.77 -3.98 -0.03
C THR A 236 -7.39 -2.51 0.17
N LEU A 237 -6.12 -2.21 0.43
CA LEU A 237 -5.65 -0.81 0.56
C LEU A 237 -5.71 -0.06 -0.77
N GLU A 238 -5.36 -0.69 -1.89
CA GLU A 238 -5.48 -0.10 -3.23
C GLU A 238 -6.94 0.26 -3.54
N ALA A 239 -7.90 -0.61 -3.18
CA ALA A 239 -9.32 -0.32 -3.34
C ALA A 239 -9.77 0.89 -2.49
N MET A 240 -9.19 1.09 -1.30
CA MET A 240 -9.48 2.27 -0.47
C MET A 240 -8.87 3.55 -1.07
N VAL A 241 -7.65 3.50 -1.59
CA VAL A 241 -6.99 4.65 -2.22
C VAL A 241 -7.70 5.06 -3.50
N ASN A 242 -8.07 4.08 -4.33
CA ASN A 242 -8.71 4.28 -5.63
C ASN A 242 -10.24 4.40 -5.55
N ARG A 243 -10.77 4.75 -4.38
CA ARG A 243 -12.20 5.07 -4.23
C ARG A 243 -12.58 6.20 -5.20
N PRO A 244 -13.73 6.08 -5.91
CA PRO A 244 -14.20 7.13 -6.79
C PRO A 244 -14.43 8.45 -6.03
N PRO A 245 -14.30 9.59 -6.72
CA PRO A 245 -14.58 10.89 -6.13
C PRO A 245 -16.04 11.00 -5.70
N VAL A 246 -16.31 11.74 -4.63
CA VAL A 246 -17.69 12.12 -4.26
C VAL A 246 -18.02 13.47 -4.89
N GLU A 247 -19.08 13.49 -5.69
CA GLU A 247 -19.51 14.71 -6.43
C GLU A 247 -19.91 15.85 -5.50
N GLU A 248 -20.57 15.56 -4.38
CA GLU A 248 -21.04 16.61 -3.48
C GLU A 248 -21.09 16.12 -2.03
N ILE A 249 -20.51 16.88 -1.09
CA ILE A 249 -20.56 16.63 0.35
C ILE A 249 -20.98 17.92 1.07
N CYS A 250 -22.03 17.85 1.90
CA CYS A 250 -22.54 18.97 2.68
C CYS A 250 -23.02 18.57 4.09
N LEU A 251 -23.38 19.55 4.93
CA LEU A 251 -24.04 19.33 6.22
C LEU A 251 -25.55 19.11 6.11
N GLY A 252 -26.21 19.73 5.12
CA GLY A 252 -27.63 19.62 4.84
C GLY A 252 -27.97 20.22 3.46
N ASN A 253 -29.15 19.92 2.93
CA ASN A 253 -29.65 20.39 1.61
C ASN A 253 -28.89 19.93 0.35
N CYS A 254 -28.10 18.86 0.40
CA CYS A 254 -27.50 18.23 -0.78
C CYS A 254 -27.79 16.73 -0.88
N ALA A 255 -27.42 16.11 -2.01
CA ALA A 255 -27.65 14.69 -2.29
C ALA A 255 -26.88 13.75 -1.34
N ASN A 256 -25.65 14.09 -0.93
CA ASN A 256 -24.88 13.30 0.04
C ASN A 256 -24.48 14.14 1.25
N THR A 257 -25.23 14.00 2.34
CA THR A 257 -24.86 14.66 3.61
C THR A 257 -23.71 13.92 4.29
N ILE A 258 -22.89 14.63 5.06
CA ILE A 258 -21.78 14.05 5.81
C ILE A 258 -22.21 12.89 6.73
N GLY A 259 -23.45 12.91 7.22
CA GLY A 259 -24.03 11.84 8.04
C GLY A 259 -24.37 10.55 7.28
N THR A 260 -24.49 10.61 5.94
CA THR A 260 -24.68 9.41 5.11
C THR A 260 -23.39 8.63 4.86
N LEU A 261 -22.23 9.30 5.01
CA LEU A 261 -20.93 8.67 4.91
C LEU A 261 -20.64 7.93 6.22
N ASP A 262 -20.76 6.59 6.19
CA ASP A 262 -20.43 5.75 7.35
C ASP A 262 -18.98 6.01 7.80
N PRO A 263 -18.74 6.51 9.02
CA PRO A 263 -17.40 6.75 9.54
C PRO A 263 -16.64 5.45 9.84
N ASN A 264 -17.33 4.31 9.95
CA ASN A 264 -16.70 3.00 10.14
C ASN A 264 -16.12 2.43 8.85
N PHE A 265 -16.60 2.91 7.70
CA PHE A 265 -16.05 2.51 6.41
C PHE A 265 -14.77 3.30 6.13
N VAL A 266 -13.62 2.64 6.27
CA VAL A 266 -12.29 3.26 6.16
C VAL A 266 -12.08 4.03 4.85
N ALA A 267 -12.69 3.60 3.74
CA ALA A 267 -12.56 4.33 2.48
C ALA A 267 -13.23 5.72 2.50
N ASN A 268 -14.19 5.96 3.40
CA ASN A 268 -14.82 7.27 3.62
C ASN A 268 -13.95 8.22 4.46
N GLU A 269 -12.83 7.75 5.02
CA GLU A 269 -11.96 8.59 5.84
C GLU A 269 -11.44 9.82 5.07
N ARG A 270 -11.07 9.64 3.79
CA ARG A 270 -10.57 10.72 2.92
C ARG A 270 -11.60 11.85 2.75
N PRO A 271 -12.82 11.62 2.21
CA PRO A 271 -13.82 12.66 2.01
C PRO A 271 -14.31 13.27 3.34
N ILE A 272 -14.47 12.46 4.39
CA ILE A 272 -14.90 12.96 5.71
C ILE A 272 -13.87 13.93 6.29
N LYS A 273 -12.58 13.58 6.26
CA LYS A 273 -11.53 14.46 6.79
C LYS A 273 -11.33 15.71 5.94
N ALA A 274 -11.41 15.58 4.61
CA ALA A 274 -11.39 16.71 3.69
C ALA A 274 -12.50 17.71 4.01
N PHE A 275 -13.74 17.21 4.14
CA PHE A 275 -14.90 18.03 4.49
C PHE A 275 -14.75 18.71 5.85
N MET A 276 -14.43 17.95 6.90
CA MET A 276 -14.32 18.49 8.26
C MET A 276 -13.18 19.51 8.40
N ALA A 277 -12.06 19.31 7.69
CA ALA A 277 -10.96 20.28 7.68
C ALA A 277 -11.36 21.57 6.97
N ALA A 278 -12.04 21.48 5.83
CA ALA A 278 -12.54 22.64 5.09
C ALA A 278 -13.57 23.42 5.91
N TYR A 279 -14.57 22.71 6.43
CA TYR A 279 -15.68 23.29 7.19
C TYR A 279 -15.19 24.04 8.44
N ARG A 280 -14.22 23.48 9.18
CA ARG A 280 -13.66 24.16 10.37
C ARG A 280 -12.90 25.43 10.04
N ASN A 281 -12.17 25.45 8.92
CA ASN A 281 -11.45 26.64 8.48
C ASN A 281 -12.38 27.70 7.88
N PHE A 282 -13.50 27.27 7.27
CA PHE A 282 -14.49 28.17 6.69
C PHE A 282 -15.43 28.78 7.73
N SER A 283 -15.99 27.95 8.63
CA SER A 283 -16.91 28.36 9.68
C SER A 283 -16.25 29.18 10.80
N GLY A 284 -14.92 29.23 10.85
CA GLY A 284 -14.18 29.94 11.92
C GLY A 284 -14.06 29.14 13.23
N GLY A 285 -14.43 27.85 13.22
CA GLY A 285 -14.20 26.91 14.32
C GLY A 285 -15.12 27.12 15.54
N ALA A 286 -14.70 26.58 16.69
CA ALA A 286 -15.49 26.50 17.93
C ALA A 286 -16.01 27.85 18.44
N PHE A 287 -15.40 28.97 18.05
CA PHE A 287 -15.82 30.31 18.48
C PHE A 287 -17.01 30.87 17.69
N LYS A 288 -17.39 30.26 16.56
CA LYS A 288 -18.57 30.64 15.76
C LYS A 288 -19.72 29.62 15.86
N GLU A 289 -19.43 28.37 16.25
CA GLU A 289 -20.46 27.35 16.53
C GLU A 289 -21.20 27.58 17.86
N VAL A 290 -20.57 28.23 18.85
CA VAL A 290 -21.15 28.42 20.20
C VAL A 290 -22.02 29.68 20.31
N ASP A 291 -21.75 30.71 19.52
CA ASP A 291 -22.57 31.93 19.46
C ASP A 291 -23.86 31.76 18.64
N ALA A 292 -24.06 30.56 18.07
CA ALA A 292 -25.23 30.17 17.29
C ALA A 292 -26.28 29.44 18.14
N GLY A 293 -26.82 30.11 19.17
CA GLY A 293 -28.11 29.67 19.72
C GLY A 293 -29.19 29.84 18.65
N ASP A 294 -29.95 28.78 18.35
CA ASP A 294 -31.15 28.61 17.48
C ASP A 294 -31.28 29.37 16.12
N GLU A 295 -30.45 30.37 15.82
CA GLU A 295 -30.57 31.26 14.64
C GLU A 295 -29.21 31.68 14.03
N GLY A 296 -28.10 30.96 14.29
CA GLY A 296 -26.78 31.56 14.07
C GLY A 296 -25.69 30.76 13.34
N MET A 297 -25.99 29.69 12.60
CA MET A 297 -24.99 29.30 11.58
C MET A 297 -24.92 30.44 10.58
N ASP A 298 -23.74 31.03 10.39
CA ASP A 298 -23.48 32.00 9.32
C ASP A 298 -24.08 31.41 8.02
N GLU A 299 -24.98 32.13 7.33
CA GLU A 299 -25.71 31.62 6.15
C GLU A 299 -24.76 31.02 5.09
N THR A 300 -23.53 31.55 5.07
CA THR A 300 -22.42 31.08 4.26
C THR A 300 -21.90 29.69 4.66
N SER A 301 -21.82 29.37 5.95
CA SER A 301 -21.41 28.04 6.44
C SER A 301 -22.48 26.97 6.26
N ALA A 302 -23.76 27.35 6.31
CA ALA A 302 -24.88 26.43 6.05
C ALA A 302 -24.96 26.00 4.57
N SER A 303 -24.44 26.83 3.67
CA SER A 303 -24.35 26.57 2.22
C SER A 303 -22.99 26.01 1.78
N PHE A 304 -22.14 25.59 2.72
CA PHE A 304 -20.83 25.03 2.38
C PHE A 304 -20.97 23.64 1.73
N VAL A 305 -20.43 23.53 0.52
CA VAL A 305 -20.41 22.31 -0.28
C VAL A 305 -18.98 22.02 -0.71
N LEU A 306 -18.56 20.76 -0.54
CA LEU A 306 -17.27 20.26 -1.03
C LEU A 306 -17.52 19.29 -2.19
N GLU A 307 -16.88 19.54 -3.32
CA GLU A 307 -16.84 18.66 -4.48
C GLU A 307 -15.44 18.07 -4.64
N GLU A 308 -15.36 16.74 -4.77
CA GLU A 308 -14.10 16.07 -5.08
C GLU A 308 -13.93 15.96 -6.60
N LEU A 309 -12.90 16.61 -7.14
CA LEU A 309 -12.64 16.56 -8.57
C LEU A 309 -12.17 15.17 -9.00
N SER A 310 -12.72 14.66 -10.10
CA SER A 310 -12.20 13.47 -10.75
C SER A 310 -10.77 13.69 -11.24
N PRO A 311 -9.88 12.68 -11.16
CA PRO A 311 -8.54 12.80 -11.72
C PRO A 311 -8.63 13.12 -13.20
N GLN A 312 -7.95 14.18 -13.63
CA GLN A 312 -7.87 14.51 -15.05
C GLN A 312 -7.01 13.46 -15.75
N PRO A 313 -7.43 12.95 -16.93
CA PRO A 313 -6.57 12.09 -17.72
C PRO A 313 -5.30 12.87 -18.10
N LEU A 314 -4.14 12.27 -17.81
CA LEU A 314 -2.83 12.77 -18.23
C LEU A 314 -2.67 12.70 -19.75
#